data_AF-A0AA38P3S9-F1
#
_entry.id   AF-A0AA38P3S9-F1
#
_cell.length_a   1.000
_cell.length_b   1.000
_cell.length_c   1.000
_cell.angle_alpha   90.00
_cell.angle_beta   90.00
_cell.angle_gamma   90.00
#
_symmetry.space_group_name_H-M   'P 1'
#
loop_
_entity.id
_entity.type
_entity.pdbx_description
1 polymer ?
#
loop_
_entity_poly.entity_id
_entity_poly.type
_entity_poly.pdbx_seq_one_letter_code
_entity_poly.pdbx_strand_id
1 'polypeptide(L)'
;FHVIADLWEDPSVPIYTFFVDPAPNLVSLTLRTDGKDVPNGTLPPIFAGEMPLLKELTLEHFTVWPTTHFHNLTSLCLSDQAFNRPTTQAFLDFLQNSPMLEMLAL
;
A
#
# COMPACT_ATOMS: atom_id res chain seq x y z
N PHE A 1 5.59 13.27 6.21
CA PHE A 1 6.50 12.18 6.66
C PHE A 1 6.60 11.14 5.57
N HIS A 2 7.75 10.47 5.45
CA HIS A 2 8.00 9.40 4.48
C HIS A 2 8.39 8.14 5.26
N VAL A 3 7.76 7.02 4.95
CA VAL A 3 8.09 5.72 5.55
C VAL A 3 8.53 4.77 4.44
N ILE A 4 9.71 4.19 4.62
CA ILE A 4 10.26 3.17 3.73
C ILE A 4 10.51 1.95 4.59
N ALA A 5 9.81 0.87 4.27
CA ALA A 5 9.99 -0.44 4.84
C ALA A 5 10.52 -1.35 3.73
N ASP A 6 11.81 -1.23 3.43
CA ASP A 6 12.56 -2.12 2.55
C ASP A 6 13.57 -2.94 3.36
N LEU A 7 13.89 -4.15 2.87
CA LEU A 7 15.00 -4.97 3.37
C LEU A 7 14.93 -5.31 4.88
N TRP A 8 13.73 -5.45 5.46
CA TRP A 8 13.61 -5.88 6.86
C TRP A 8 14.08 -7.33 7.02
N GLU A 9 15.21 -7.52 7.70
CA GLU A 9 15.91 -8.81 7.78
C GLU A 9 15.41 -9.72 8.92
N ASP A 10 14.46 -9.29 9.76
CA ASP A 10 13.91 -10.16 10.82
C ASP A 10 12.85 -11.11 10.22
N PRO A 11 13.13 -12.42 10.12
CA PRO A 11 12.24 -13.39 9.50
C PRO A 11 11.05 -13.78 10.41
N SER A 12 10.96 -13.25 11.64
CA SER A 12 9.95 -13.67 12.60
C SER A 12 8.73 -12.75 12.66
N VAL A 13 8.89 -11.46 12.35
CA VAL A 13 7.79 -10.48 12.33
C VAL A 13 8.03 -9.43 11.24
N PRO A 14 7.14 -9.32 10.23
CA PRO A 14 7.26 -8.31 9.19
C PRO A 14 7.08 -6.89 9.76
N ILE A 15 7.95 -5.93 9.41
CA ILE A 15 7.92 -4.58 10.00
C ILE A 15 6.56 -3.86 9.89
N TYR A 16 5.77 -4.16 8.86
CA TYR A 16 4.49 -3.52 8.67
C TYR A 16 3.43 -3.95 9.69
N THR A 17 3.64 -5.04 10.44
CA THR A 17 2.74 -5.39 11.56
C THR A 17 2.83 -4.37 12.70
N PHE A 18 3.88 -3.54 12.74
CA PHE A 18 3.99 -2.44 13.70
C PHE A 18 3.25 -1.18 13.25
N PHE A 19 2.77 -1.13 12.00
CA PHE A 19 1.93 -0.05 11.52
C PHE A 19 0.47 -0.27 11.96
N VAL A 20 0.22 -0.02 13.25
CA VAL A 20 -1.10 -0.18 13.88
C VAL A 20 -1.79 1.16 14.15
N ASP A 21 -1.03 2.24 14.30
CA ASP A 21 -1.58 3.56 14.59
C ASP A 21 -1.84 4.35 13.29
N PRO A 22 -2.94 5.14 13.21
CA PRO A 22 -3.19 6.02 12.08
C PRO A 22 -2.06 7.02 11.86
N ALA A 23 -1.69 7.26 10.60
CA ALA A 23 -0.64 8.21 10.24
C ALA A 23 -1.19 9.40 9.42
N PRO A 24 -1.88 10.37 10.07
CA PRO A 24 -2.59 11.43 9.35
C PRO A 24 -1.67 12.40 8.58
N ASN A 25 -0.40 12.48 8.98
CA ASN A 25 0.62 13.34 8.37
C ASN A 25 1.55 12.59 7.38
N LEU A 26 1.21 11.34 7.06
CA LEU A 26 1.96 10.54 6.11
C LEU A 26 1.68 11.05 4.69
N VAL A 27 2.75 11.31 3.93
CA VAL A 27 2.66 11.85 2.56
C VAL A 27 3.10 10.82 1.54
N SER A 28 4.06 9.99 1.90
CA SER A 28 4.65 8.98 1.02
C SER A 28 4.92 7.71 1.82
N LEU A 29 4.58 6.58 1.23
CA LEU A 29 4.77 5.27 1.83
C LEU A 29 5.31 4.28 0.80
N THR A 30 6.37 3.59 1.17
CA THR A 30 6.94 2.50 0.37
C THR A 30 7.03 1.25 1.24
N LEU A 31 6.31 0.19 0.85
CA LEU A 31 6.39 -1.13 1.46
C LEU A 31 6.92 -2.12 0.44
N ARG A 32 8.12 -2.65 0.73
CA ARG A 32 8.79 -3.67 -0.09
C ARG A 32 9.14 -4.87 0.79
N THR A 33 8.81 -6.05 0.30
CA THR A 33 8.91 -7.32 1.04
C THR A 33 9.20 -8.43 0.04
N ASP A 34 9.59 -9.61 0.51
CA ASP A 34 9.85 -10.78 -0.34
C ASP A 34 8.59 -11.66 -0.53
N GLY A 35 7.42 -11.16 -0.13
CA GLY A 35 6.10 -11.75 -0.37
C GLY A 35 5.76 -12.92 0.56
N LYS A 36 6.75 -13.64 1.09
CA LYS A 36 6.55 -14.74 2.06
C LYS A 36 5.94 -14.24 3.37
N ASP A 37 6.20 -12.98 3.68
CA ASP A 37 5.84 -12.33 4.91
C ASP A 37 4.40 -11.80 4.90
N VAL A 38 3.77 -11.65 3.72
CA VAL A 38 2.46 -11.01 3.53
C VAL A 38 1.36 -12.07 3.40
N PRO A 39 0.76 -12.55 4.51
CA PRO A 39 -0.34 -13.50 4.43
C PRO A 39 -1.50 -12.89 3.65
N ASN A 40 -1.87 -13.56 2.56
CA ASN A 40 -2.97 -13.19 1.66
C ASN A 40 -2.86 -11.81 0.99
N GLY A 41 -1.66 -11.20 0.94
CA GLY A 41 -1.49 -9.89 0.28
C GLY A 41 -2.18 -8.73 0.99
N THR A 42 -2.53 -8.87 2.28
CA THR A 42 -3.34 -7.88 3.01
C THR A 42 -2.47 -6.74 3.54
N LEU A 43 -2.94 -5.50 3.34
CA LEU A 43 -2.30 -4.32 3.89
C LEU A 43 -2.42 -4.25 5.42
N PRO A 44 -1.40 -3.69 6.11
CA PRO A 44 -1.43 -3.51 7.56
C PRO A 44 -2.55 -2.56 8.04
N PRO A 45 -2.94 -2.62 9.33
CA PRO A 45 -4.06 -1.86 9.87
C PRO A 45 -3.96 -0.33 9.75
N ILE A 46 -2.75 0.22 9.64
CA ILE A 46 -2.52 1.66 9.35
C ILE A 46 -3.32 2.16 8.14
N PHE A 47 -3.63 1.29 7.17
CA PHE A 47 -4.42 1.62 5.98
C PHE A 47 -5.92 1.71 6.22
N ALA A 48 -6.41 1.23 7.36
CA ALA A 48 -7.79 1.37 7.81
C ALA A 48 -7.99 2.61 8.72
N GLY A 49 -6.97 3.46 8.84
CA GLY A 49 -7.05 4.79 9.47
C GLY A 49 -7.05 5.91 8.42
N GLU A 50 -7.46 7.11 8.80
CA GLU A 50 -7.43 8.26 7.87
C GLU A 50 -5.97 8.67 7.58
N MET A 51 -5.56 8.57 6.32
CA MET A 51 -4.30 9.10 5.79
C MET A 51 -4.58 10.17 4.73
N PRO A 52 -5.17 11.32 5.13
CA PRO A 52 -5.70 12.31 4.19
C PRO A 52 -4.59 12.96 3.34
N LEU A 53 -3.35 12.95 3.80
CA LEU A 53 -2.22 13.60 3.12
C LEU A 53 -1.39 12.64 2.26
N LEU A 54 -1.75 11.35 2.19
CA LEU A 54 -1.01 10.36 1.42
C LEU A 54 -1.15 10.63 -0.07
N LYS A 55 -0.02 10.85 -0.73
CA LYS A 55 0.09 11.16 -2.17
C LYS A 55 0.85 10.09 -2.95
N GLU A 56 1.85 9.48 -2.32
CA GLU A 56 2.71 8.50 -2.96
C GLU A 56 2.58 7.16 -2.25
N LEU A 57 2.25 6.12 -3.01
CA LEU A 57 2.09 4.76 -2.50
C LEU A 57 2.86 3.78 -3.38
N THR A 58 3.83 3.08 -2.79
CA THR A 58 4.56 1.99 -3.44
C THR A 58 4.37 0.70 -2.65
N LEU A 59 3.90 -0.35 -3.33
CA LEU A 59 3.52 -1.61 -2.72
C LEU A 59 4.05 -2.80 -3.54
N GLU A 60 4.84 -3.64 -2.90
CA GLU A 60 5.34 -4.91 -3.46
C GLU A 60 4.64 -6.09 -2.76
N HIS A 61 4.07 -7.03 -3.52
CA HIS A 61 3.29 -8.19 -3.04
C HIS A 61 1.99 -7.94 -2.25
N PHE A 62 1.67 -6.72 -1.84
CA PHE A 62 0.36 -6.38 -1.28
C PHE A 62 -0.68 -6.24 -2.38
N THR A 63 -1.78 -6.99 -2.31
CA THR A 63 -2.79 -7.08 -3.38
C THR A 63 -4.21 -6.80 -2.89
N VAL A 64 -4.43 -6.68 -1.58
CA VAL A 64 -5.72 -6.39 -0.95
C VAL A 64 -5.65 -5.02 -0.29
N TRP A 65 -6.36 -4.07 -0.88
CA TRP A 65 -6.34 -2.66 -0.52
C TRP A 65 -7.73 -2.14 -0.17
N PRO A 66 -7.86 -1.26 0.85
CA PRO A 66 -9.11 -0.58 1.12
C PRO A 66 -9.31 0.57 0.11
N THR A 67 -10.21 0.38 -0.84
CA THR A 67 -10.47 1.34 -1.93
C THR A 67 -10.95 2.71 -1.45
N THR A 68 -11.50 2.80 -0.24
CA THR A 68 -12.12 4.01 0.32
C THR A 68 -11.15 4.95 1.05
N HIS A 69 -9.84 4.70 1.03
CA HIS A 69 -8.89 5.51 1.82
C HIS A 69 -7.91 6.32 0.94
N PHE A 70 -7.77 5.97 -0.33
CA PHE A 70 -6.72 6.49 -1.21
C PHE A 70 -7.22 7.59 -2.14
N HIS A 71 -7.75 8.68 -1.59
CA HIS A 71 -8.39 9.72 -2.40
C HIS A 71 -7.43 10.72 -3.04
N ASN A 72 -6.29 10.96 -2.39
CA ASN A 72 -5.37 12.03 -2.77
C ASN A 72 -4.06 11.51 -3.39
N LEU A 73 -4.03 10.24 -3.83
CA LEU A 73 -2.86 9.68 -4.47
C LEU A 73 -2.57 10.40 -5.79
N THR A 74 -1.33 10.85 -5.93
CA THR A 74 -0.75 11.37 -7.17
C THR A 74 0.18 10.36 -7.83
N SER A 75 0.68 9.39 -7.06
CA SER A 75 1.62 8.37 -7.54
C SER A 75 1.32 7.01 -6.92
N LEU A 76 1.11 6.01 -7.78
CA LEU A 76 0.91 4.61 -7.40
C LEU A 76 1.95 3.74 -8.10
N CYS A 77 2.70 2.97 -7.33
CA CYS A 77 3.62 1.96 -7.83
C CYS A 77 3.27 0.60 -7.23
N LEU A 78 2.89 -0.35 -8.09
CA LEU A 78 2.60 -1.72 -7.70
C LEU A 78 3.67 -2.62 -8.29
N SER A 79 4.15 -3.57 -7.51
CA SER A 79 5.14 -4.56 -7.96
C SER A 79 4.82 -5.95 -7.40
N ASP A 80 5.20 -6.98 -8.15
CA ASP A 80 5.10 -8.41 -7.77
C ASP A 80 3.75 -8.86 -7.19
N GLN A 81 2.67 -8.45 -7.86
CA GLN A 81 1.26 -8.70 -7.53
C GLN A 81 0.78 -10.14 -7.84
N ALA A 82 1.66 -11.14 -7.71
CA ALA A 82 1.45 -12.48 -8.25
C ALA A 82 0.54 -13.38 -7.40
N PHE A 83 0.55 -13.25 -6.08
CA PHE A 83 -0.04 -14.25 -5.18
C PHE A 83 -1.56 -14.13 -4.99
N ASN A 84 -2.14 -12.93 -5.13
CA ASN A 84 -3.58 -12.69 -4.96
C ASN A 84 -4.03 -11.48 -5.79
N ARG A 85 -3.72 -11.49 -7.09
CA ARG A 85 -3.94 -10.34 -7.98
C ARG A 85 -5.37 -9.80 -7.85
N PRO A 86 -5.56 -8.48 -7.65
CA PRO A 86 -6.90 -7.90 -7.64
C PRO A 86 -7.59 -8.15 -8.98
N THR A 87 -8.91 -8.28 -8.96
CA THR A 87 -9.67 -8.33 -10.22
C THR A 87 -9.47 -7.02 -10.97
N THR A 88 -9.59 -7.06 -12.31
CA THR A 88 -9.53 -5.84 -13.13
C THR A 88 -10.53 -4.80 -12.65
N GLN A 89 -11.72 -5.22 -12.22
CA GLN A 89 -12.73 -4.31 -11.68
C GLN A 89 -12.24 -3.63 -10.39
N ALA A 90 -11.73 -4.39 -9.42
CA ALA A 90 -11.24 -3.84 -8.17
C ALA A 90 -10.08 -2.84 -8.39
N PHE A 91 -9.22 -3.11 -9.38
CA PHE A 91 -8.16 -2.20 -9.79
C PHE A 91 -8.72 -0.91 -10.42
N LEU A 92 -9.71 -1.01 -11.30
CA LEU A 92 -10.37 0.16 -11.89
C LEU A 92 -11.11 0.99 -10.84
N ASP A 93 -11.79 0.34 -9.90
CA ASP A 93 -12.47 0.99 -8.78
C ASP A 93 -11.45 1.75 -7.90
N PHE A 94 -10.26 1.17 -7.67
CA PHE A 94 -9.17 1.85 -6.99
C PHE A 94 -8.75 3.12 -7.74
N LEU A 95 -8.48 3.02 -9.05
CA LEU A 95 -8.07 4.17 -9.86
C LEU A 95 -9.13 5.27 -9.90
N GLN A 96 -10.42 4.90 -9.98
CA GLN A 96 -11.53 5.86 -9.93
C GLN A 96 -11.60 6.62 -8.60
N ASN A 97 -11.19 5.99 -7.50
CA ASN A 97 -11.15 6.64 -6.19
C ASN A 97 -9.96 7.59 -6.00
N SER A 98 -8.98 7.58 -6.91
CA SER A 98 -7.79 8.44 -6.90
C SER A 98 -7.78 9.39 -8.11
N PRO A 99 -8.69 10.37 -8.21
CA PRO A 99 -8.83 11.23 -9.39
C PRO A 99 -7.61 12.14 -9.64
N MET A 100 -6.73 12.30 -8.64
CA MET A 100 -5.51 13.11 -8.73
C MET A 100 -4.29 12.30 -9.19
N LEU A 101 -4.47 11.04 -9.59
CA LEU A 101 -3.36 10.16 -9.96
C LEU A 101 -2.70 10.64 -11.27
N GLU A 102 -1.43 11.03 -11.16
CA GLU A 102 -0.62 11.51 -12.29
C GLU A 102 0.34 10.41 -12.79
N MET A 103 0.80 9.56 -11.87
CA MET A 103 1.76 8.50 -12.16
C MET A 103 1.24 7.14 -11.70
N LEU A 104 1.28 6.18 -12.63
CA LEU A 104 0.96 4.78 -12.40
C LEU A 104 2.11 3.92 -12.91
N ALA A 105 2.71 3.14 -12.02
CA ALA A 105 3.71 2.12 -12.31
C ALA A 105 3.21 0.74 -11.84
N LEU A 106 3.42 -0.29 -12.65
CA LEU A 106 2.90 -1.65 -12.47
C LEU A 106 3.99 -2.70 -12.71
#